data_AF-A0A966KCT0-F1
#
_entry.id   AF-A0A966KCT0-F1
#
_cell.length_a   1.000
_cell.length_b   1.000
_cell.length_c   1.000
_cell.angle_alpha   90.00
_cell.angle_beta   90.00
_cell.angle_gamma   90.00
#
_symmetry.space_group_name_H-M   'P 1'
#
loop_
_entity.id
_entity.type
_entity.pdbx_description
1 polymer ?
#
loop_
_entity_poly.entity_id
_entity_poly.type
_entity_poly.pdbx_seq_one_letter_code
_entity_poly.pdbx_strand_id
1 'polypeptide(L)'
;MTNSALEEATKNGNILPTTKSNCESFLLLEKMPQWAKDSIQELIENESWTELNDRFFKDITLGTGGMRGRTIGKVITKEEQGGTRKGITPKHAAIGTNTLNEITILRATKALYTYITHYMATAGILEQPRLVVAHDVRHFSCEFSKLVAMAWQKMGGFVMIFDGPRSTPQLSFTLRDRYAHAGVVITASHNPFHDNGFKAYFNDGGQLVPPHAEKVVECFKKIDCEEILGWLESPIEEDDYVFLKKEDDLAYTAALEDAVLAPDLLKENPPRIVFS
;
A
#
# COMPACT_ATOMS: atom_id res chain seq x y z
N MET A 1 15.26 13.25 23.48
CA MET A 1 15.21 12.71 24.85
C MET A 1 14.90 11.24 24.71
N THR A 2 15.75 10.35 25.24
CA THR A 2 15.47 8.90 25.22
C THR A 2 14.32 8.60 26.18
N ASN A 3 13.45 7.66 25.79
CA ASN A 3 12.29 7.29 26.61
C ASN A 3 12.77 6.28 27.68
N SER A 4 12.70 6.66 28.96
CA SER A 4 13.23 5.84 30.07
C SER A 4 12.60 4.45 30.14
N ALA A 5 11.33 4.31 29.75
CA ALA A 5 10.64 3.02 29.71
C ALA A 5 11.19 2.11 28.61
N LEU A 6 11.50 2.67 27.42
CA LEU A 6 12.14 1.91 26.34
C LEU A 6 13.57 1.51 26.72
N GLU A 7 14.31 2.37 27.43
CA GLU A 7 15.64 2.05 27.94
C GLU A 7 15.61 0.87 28.92
N GLU A 8 14.71 0.92 29.89
CA GLU A 8 14.53 -0.14 30.87
C GLU A 8 14.05 -1.44 30.22
N ALA A 9 13.05 -1.37 29.34
CA ALA A 9 12.57 -2.53 28.59
C ALA A 9 13.67 -3.18 27.72
N THR A 10 14.55 -2.38 27.12
CA THR A 10 15.71 -2.89 26.35
C THR A 10 16.71 -3.57 27.28
N LYS A 11 17.04 -2.95 28.42
CA LYS A 11 17.98 -3.52 29.41
C LYS A 11 17.48 -4.85 29.99
N ASN A 12 16.17 -4.95 30.20
CA ASN A 12 15.50 -6.15 30.71
C ASN A 12 15.28 -7.23 29.63
N GLY A 13 15.61 -6.95 28.37
CA GLY A 13 15.46 -7.90 27.26
C GLY A 13 14.03 -8.07 26.74
N ASN A 14 13.11 -7.18 27.13
CA ASN A 14 11.71 -7.22 26.71
C ASN A 14 11.54 -6.76 25.25
N ILE A 15 12.37 -5.81 24.82
CA ILE A 15 12.40 -5.31 23.43
C ILE A 15 13.80 -5.37 22.84
N LEU A 16 13.86 -5.48 21.51
CA LEU A 16 15.12 -5.45 20.77
C LEU A 16 15.71 -4.03 20.73
N PRO A 17 17.05 -3.87 20.69
CA PRO A 17 17.67 -2.55 20.53
C PRO A 17 17.19 -1.79 19.28
N THR A 18 16.90 -2.51 18.19
CA THR A 18 16.33 -1.93 16.96
C THR A 18 14.90 -1.43 17.17
N THR A 19 14.08 -2.18 17.92
CA THR A 19 12.73 -1.74 18.33
C THR A 19 12.79 -0.40 19.05
N LYS A 20 13.67 -0.26 20.05
CA LYS A 20 13.89 1.01 20.76
C LYS A 20 14.27 2.12 19.78
N SER A 21 15.32 1.91 18.99
CA SER A 21 15.83 2.92 18.05
C SER A 21 14.76 3.40 17.07
N ASN A 22 13.94 2.49 16.54
CA ASN A 22 12.90 2.80 15.58
C ASN A 22 11.70 3.52 16.23
N CYS A 23 11.30 3.13 17.44
CA CYS A 23 10.28 3.85 18.21
C CYS A 23 10.72 5.29 18.51
N GLU A 24 11.95 5.46 19.01
CA GLU A 24 12.50 6.78 19.34
C GLU A 24 12.61 7.67 18.09
N SER A 25 13.06 7.09 16.97
CA SER A 25 13.11 7.79 15.69
C SER A 25 11.72 8.30 15.29
N PHE A 26 10.69 7.46 15.36
CA PHE A 26 9.32 7.86 15.01
C PHE A 26 8.74 8.95 15.93
N LEU A 27 9.02 8.87 17.24
CA LEU A 27 8.58 9.88 18.22
C LEU A 27 9.25 11.24 18.01
N LEU A 28 10.47 11.25 17.46
CA LEU A 28 11.26 12.47 17.20
C LEU A 28 10.92 13.15 15.86
N LEU A 29 10.23 12.47 14.93
CA LEU A 29 9.83 13.05 13.65
C LEU A 29 8.92 14.26 13.88
N GLU A 30 9.27 15.41 13.30
CA GLU A 30 8.61 16.69 13.59
C GLU A 30 7.18 16.68 13.03
N LYS A 31 7.03 16.22 11.78
CA LYS A 31 5.77 16.19 11.05
C LYS A 31 4.93 14.94 11.30
N MET A 32 5.34 14.07 12.22
CA MET A 32 4.58 12.87 12.55
C MET A 32 3.26 13.26 13.22
N PRO A 33 2.10 12.81 12.71
CA PRO A 33 0.81 13.14 13.30
C PRO A 33 0.71 12.75 14.78
N GLN A 34 0.01 13.58 15.56
CA GLN A 34 -0.07 13.39 17.01
C GLN A 34 -0.68 12.02 17.38
N TRP A 35 -1.73 11.57 16.67
CA TRP A 35 -2.38 10.27 16.92
C TRP A 35 -1.40 9.08 16.82
N ALA A 36 -0.40 9.19 15.94
CA ALA A 36 0.59 8.15 15.72
C ALA A 36 1.62 8.13 16.86
N LYS A 37 2.04 9.32 17.33
CA LYS A 37 2.90 9.45 18.53
C LYS A 37 2.18 8.94 19.77
N ASP A 38 0.92 9.31 19.94
CA ASP A 38 0.07 8.89 21.05
C ASP A 38 -0.14 7.37 21.04
N SER A 39 -0.31 6.75 19.87
CA SER A 39 -0.39 5.30 19.73
C SER A 39 0.89 4.59 20.17
N ILE A 40 2.06 5.10 19.78
CA ILE A 40 3.34 4.53 20.21
C ILE A 40 3.50 4.69 21.73
N GLN A 41 3.15 5.85 22.27
CA GLN A 41 3.24 6.15 23.69
C GLN A 41 2.29 5.27 24.52
N GLU A 42 1.05 5.03 24.07
CA GLU A 42 0.10 4.12 24.71
C GLU A 42 0.64 2.69 24.80
N LEU A 43 1.28 2.19 23.74
CA LEU A 43 1.91 0.85 23.76
C LEU A 43 3.08 0.78 24.75
N ILE A 44 3.82 1.88 24.92
CA ILE A 44 4.91 1.97 25.91
C ILE A 44 4.36 1.98 27.33
N GLU A 45 3.35 2.81 27.60
CA GLU A 45 2.72 2.95 28.92
C GLU A 45 2.02 1.67 29.38
N ASN A 46 1.40 0.94 28.45
CA ASN A 46 0.76 -0.35 28.72
C ASN A 46 1.73 -1.54 28.66
N GLU A 47 3.03 -1.29 28.57
CA GLU A 47 4.07 -2.33 28.52
C GLU A 47 3.82 -3.40 27.44
N SER A 48 3.28 -2.99 26.28
CA SER A 48 2.93 -3.86 25.16
C SER A 48 4.18 -4.25 24.34
N TRP A 49 5.21 -4.77 25.02
CA TRP A 49 6.55 -5.01 24.48
C TRP A 49 6.59 -5.94 23.28
N THR A 50 5.77 -7.01 23.29
CA THR A 50 5.66 -7.92 22.15
C THR A 50 5.09 -7.21 20.93
N GLU A 51 4.06 -6.37 21.10
CA GLU A 51 3.47 -5.60 20.00
C GLU A 51 4.47 -4.56 19.46
N LEU A 52 5.19 -3.86 20.34
CA LEU A 52 6.24 -2.92 19.92
C LEU A 52 7.34 -3.64 19.12
N ASN A 53 7.80 -4.81 19.57
CA ASN A 53 8.74 -5.61 18.81
C ASN A 53 8.18 -5.96 17.44
N ASP A 54 6.97 -6.51 17.35
CA ASP A 54 6.35 -6.90 16.07
C ASP A 54 6.29 -5.73 15.06
N ARG A 55 6.01 -4.52 15.57
CA ARG A 55 5.83 -3.30 14.77
C ARG A 55 7.13 -2.56 14.41
N PHE A 56 8.17 -2.65 15.24
CA PHE A 56 9.35 -1.77 15.14
C PHE A 56 10.71 -2.48 15.08
N PHE A 57 10.78 -3.82 15.16
CA PHE A 57 12.09 -4.49 15.20
C PHE A 57 12.96 -4.31 13.94
N LYS A 58 12.34 -3.97 12.80
CA LYS A 58 12.98 -3.71 11.52
C LYS A 58 12.13 -2.75 10.68
N ASP A 59 12.59 -2.43 9.48
CA ASP A 59 11.76 -1.79 8.46
C ASP A 59 11.02 -2.84 7.62
N ILE A 60 9.81 -2.48 7.17
CA ILE A 60 9.10 -3.23 6.14
C ILE A 60 9.91 -3.21 4.85
N THR A 61 9.97 -4.34 4.17
CA THR A 61 10.78 -4.48 2.95
C THR A 61 9.89 -4.49 1.72
N LEU A 62 10.18 -3.61 0.76
CA LEU A 62 9.68 -3.72 -0.60
C LEU A 62 10.50 -4.79 -1.33
N GLY A 63 9.86 -5.91 -1.69
CA GLY A 63 10.47 -6.97 -2.50
C GLY A 63 9.99 -6.91 -3.94
N THR A 64 10.47 -7.84 -4.78
CA THR A 64 10.00 -8.01 -6.17
C THR A 64 8.49 -8.28 -6.23
N GLY A 65 7.97 -9.03 -5.26
CA GLY A 65 6.54 -9.31 -5.09
C GLY A 65 5.71 -8.18 -4.47
N GLY A 66 6.28 -7.00 -4.24
CA GLY A 66 5.66 -5.89 -3.51
C GLY A 66 5.99 -5.88 -2.01
N MET A 67 5.21 -5.13 -1.22
CA MET A 67 5.23 -5.13 0.24
C MET A 67 4.01 -5.86 0.78
N ARG A 68 4.18 -6.58 1.89
CA ARG A 68 3.07 -7.09 2.70
C ARG A 68 3.42 -6.88 4.16
N GLY A 69 2.41 -6.53 4.94
CA GLY A 69 2.59 -6.32 6.36
C GLY A 69 1.25 -6.33 7.06
N ARG A 70 1.33 -6.47 8.38
CA ARG A 70 0.19 -6.30 9.25
C ARG A 70 -0.24 -4.84 9.22
N THR A 71 -1.52 -4.61 9.05
CA THR A 71 -2.17 -3.29 9.07
C THR A 71 -3.04 -3.13 10.31
N ILE A 72 -3.44 -4.23 10.96
CA ILE A 72 -4.15 -4.23 12.25
C ILE A 72 -3.31 -4.97 13.30
N GLY A 73 -2.88 -4.24 14.33
CA GLY A 73 -2.07 -4.77 15.44
C GLY A 73 -2.77 -5.89 16.22
N LYS A 74 -2.02 -6.68 17.01
CA LYS A 74 -2.66 -7.64 17.95
C LYS A 74 -3.24 -6.86 19.13
N VAL A 75 -2.52 -5.83 19.55
CA VAL A 75 -3.03 -4.74 20.38
C VAL A 75 -3.38 -3.58 19.46
N ILE A 76 -4.61 -3.07 19.55
CA ILE A 76 -5.09 -1.89 18.82
C ILE A 76 -5.20 -0.76 19.83
N THR A 77 -4.52 0.36 19.58
CA THR A 77 -4.52 1.51 20.50
C THR A 77 -5.83 2.28 20.43
N LYS A 78 -6.08 3.17 21.39
CA LYS A 78 -7.27 4.03 21.39
C LYS A 78 -7.30 4.93 20.16
N GLU A 79 -6.18 5.52 19.78
CA GLU A 79 -6.08 6.39 18.62
C GLU A 79 -6.26 5.62 17.30
N GLU A 80 -5.68 4.41 17.19
CA GLU A 80 -5.88 3.53 16.03
C GLU A 80 -7.34 3.12 15.87
N GLN A 81 -7.99 2.73 16.97
CA GLN A 81 -9.41 2.38 16.97
C GLN A 81 -10.26 3.62 16.62
N GLY A 82 -9.90 4.79 17.16
CA GLY A 82 -10.66 6.02 17.02
C GLY A 82 -12.13 5.85 17.44
N GLY A 83 -13.05 6.39 16.64
CA GLY A 83 -14.50 6.25 16.87
C GLY A 83 -15.13 4.97 16.31
N THR A 84 -14.34 4.06 15.74
CA THR A 84 -14.87 2.85 15.09
C THR A 84 -15.21 1.76 16.12
N ARG A 85 -16.13 0.85 15.79
CA ARG A 85 -16.50 -0.27 16.69
C ARG A 85 -15.48 -1.39 16.59
N LYS A 86 -15.27 -2.12 17.70
CA LYS A 86 -14.43 -3.33 17.72
C LYS A 86 -14.93 -4.35 16.68
N GLY A 87 -14.01 -4.89 15.88
CA GLY A 87 -14.31 -5.85 14.80
C GLY A 87 -14.66 -5.20 13.46
N ILE A 88 -14.71 -3.87 13.38
CA ILE A 88 -14.73 -3.10 12.13
C ILE A 88 -13.30 -2.59 11.84
N THR A 89 -13.01 -2.21 10.59
CA THR A 89 -11.77 -1.48 10.23
C THR A 89 -11.50 -0.36 11.25
N PRO A 90 -10.33 -0.35 11.92
CA PRO A 90 -9.94 0.76 12.77
C PRO A 90 -9.85 2.07 11.99
N LYS A 91 -9.79 3.21 12.69
CA LYS A 91 -9.66 4.53 12.05
C LYS A 91 -8.31 4.68 11.34
N HIS A 92 -7.24 4.17 11.96
CA HIS A 92 -5.89 4.23 11.41
C HIS A 92 -5.28 2.84 11.33
N ALA A 93 -4.41 2.63 10.34
CA ALA A 93 -3.56 1.45 10.30
C ALA A 93 -2.59 1.45 11.48
N ALA A 94 -2.14 0.26 11.88
CA ALA A 94 -1.15 0.10 12.93
C ALA A 94 0.12 0.89 12.60
N ILE A 95 0.53 1.78 13.51
CA ILE A 95 1.78 2.53 13.34
C ILE A 95 2.99 1.63 13.62
N GLY A 96 4.01 1.71 12.77
CA GLY A 96 5.25 0.94 12.92
C GLY A 96 6.12 0.89 11.68
N THR A 97 7.43 0.79 11.85
CA THR A 97 8.38 0.66 10.72
C THR A 97 8.22 -0.66 9.97
N ASN A 98 7.78 -1.74 10.64
CA ASN A 98 7.53 -3.08 10.09
C ASN A 98 6.04 -3.38 9.86
N THR A 99 5.21 -2.36 9.71
CA THR A 99 3.77 -2.52 9.42
C THR A 99 3.46 -1.99 8.03
N LEU A 100 2.33 -2.41 7.46
CA LEU A 100 1.81 -1.74 6.27
C LEU A 100 0.80 -0.68 6.71
N ASN A 101 1.23 0.57 6.64
CA ASN A 101 0.47 1.77 7.03
C ASN A 101 0.62 2.88 5.98
N GLU A 102 -0.03 4.00 6.23
CA GLU A 102 -0.05 5.18 5.37
C GLU A 102 1.36 5.67 5.00
N ILE A 103 2.29 5.73 5.96
CA ILE A 103 3.68 6.15 5.72
C ILE A 103 4.37 5.21 4.73
N THR A 104 4.24 3.90 4.94
CA THR A 104 4.89 2.91 4.07
C THR A 104 4.28 2.87 2.67
N ILE A 105 2.96 3.08 2.55
CA ILE A 105 2.26 3.22 1.26
C ILE A 105 2.75 4.45 0.50
N LEU A 106 2.84 5.61 1.17
CA LEU A 106 3.36 6.83 0.57
C LEU A 106 4.82 6.67 0.13
N ARG A 107 5.65 6.04 0.96
CA ARG A 107 7.05 5.75 0.64
C ARG A 107 7.19 4.88 -0.60
N ALA A 108 6.41 3.80 -0.70
CA ALA A 108 6.42 2.94 -1.89
C ALA A 108 5.86 3.62 -3.13
N THR A 109 4.83 4.46 -2.98
CA THR A 109 4.26 5.23 -4.09
C THR A 109 5.28 6.23 -4.64
N LYS A 110 5.97 6.97 -3.77
CA LYS A 110 7.04 7.89 -4.16
C LYS A 110 8.22 7.17 -4.80
N ALA A 111 8.58 5.98 -4.30
CA ALA A 111 9.62 5.15 -4.89
C ALA A 111 9.28 4.73 -6.33
N LEU A 112 8.05 4.25 -6.53
CA LEU A 112 7.55 3.86 -7.85
C LEU A 112 7.51 5.07 -8.79
N TYR A 113 6.95 6.20 -8.35
CA TYR A 113 6.87 7.42 -9.16
C TYR A 113 8.25 7.90 -9.63
N THR A 114 9.20 7.95 -8.70
CA THR A 114 10.58 8.39 -8.95
C THR A 114 11.22 7.50 -10.02
N TYR A 115 11.06 6.19 -9.87
CA TYR A 115 11.60 5.22 -10.81
C TYR A 115 10.95 5.33 -12.20
N ILE A 116 9.61 5.37 -12.28
CA ILE A 116 8.88 5.44 -13.54
C ILE A 116 9.22 6.73 -14.30
N THR A 117 9.26 7.87 -13.61
CA THR A 117 9.63 9.16 -14.21
C THR A 117 11.04 9.12 -14.79
N HIS A 118 11.99 8.55 -14.05
CA HIS A 118 13.36 8.40 -14.52
C HIS A 118 13.45 7.46 -15.74
N TYR A 119 12.79 6.30 -15.68
CA TYR A 119 12.73 5.34 -16.77
C TYR A 119 12.16 5.97 -18.05
N MET A 120 11.02 6.67 -17.94
CA MET A 120 10.37 7.35 -19.06
C MET A 120 11.30 8.36 -19.71
N ALA A 121 11.98 9.20 -18.91
CA ALA A 121 12.94 10.18 -19.42
C ALA A 121 14.12 9.50 -20.17
N THR A 122 14.68 8.42 -19.61
CA THR A 122 15.76 7.66 -20.27
C THR A 122 15.31 6.97 -21.55
N ALA A 123 14.05 6.52 -21.60
CA ALA A 123 13.44 5.90 -22.78
C ALA A 123 12.97 6.91 -23.84
N GLY A 124 13.10 8.22 -23.59
CA GLY A 124 12.62 9.26 -24.50
C GLY A 124 11.09 9.43 -24.54
N ILE A 125 10.39 8.94 -23.52
CA ILE A 125 8.94 9.04 -23.38
C ILE A 125 8.60 10.39 -22.73
N LEU A 126 8.10 11.33 -23.54
CA LEU A 126 7.73 12.69 -23.13
C LEU A 126 6.23 12.78 -22.81
N GLU A 127 5.79 11.99 -21.83
CA GLU A 127 4.39 11.96 -21.37
C GLU A 127 4.30 12.17 -19.86
N GLN A 128 3.10 12.52 -19.39
CA GLN A 128 2.80 12.50 -17.96
C GLN A 128 2.83 11.05 -17.43
N PRO A 129 3.48 10.75 -16.29
CA PRO A 129 3.45 9.41 -15.70
C PRO A 129 2.02 9.00 -15.34
N ARG A 130 1.56 7.86 -15.89
CA ARG A 130 0.19 7.38 -15.76
C ARG A 130 0.14 6.15 -14.86
N LEU A 131 -0.73 6.17 -13.86
CA LEU A 131 -0.93 5.08 -12.90
C LEU A 131 -2.37 4.57 -12.96
N VAL A 132 -2.54 3.25 -12.87
CA VAL A 132 -3.84 2.63 -12.54
C VAL A 132 -3.74 1.97 -11.17
N VAL A 133 -4.71 2.21 -10.28
CA VAL A 133 -4.76 1.60 -8.95
C VAL A 133 -6.00 0.74 -8.80
N ALA A 134 -5.83 -0.50 -8.37
CA ALA A 134 -6.89 -1.39 -7.92
C ALA A 134 -6.67 -1.78 -6.46
N HIS A 135 -7.70 -2.31 -5.84
CA HIS A 135 -7.63 -2.83 -4.50
C HIS A 135 -8.57 -4.02 -4.32
N ASP A 136 -8.31 -4.85 -3.31
CA ASP A 136 -9.22 -5.91 -2.89
C ASP A 136 -10.16 -5.43 -1.75
N VAL A 137 -10.85 -6.38 -1.11
CA VAL A 137 -11.85 -6.11 -0.06
C VAL A 137 -11.27 -6.04 1.36
N ARG A 138 -9.94 -6.02 1.52
CA ARG A 138 -9.31 -5.99 2.85
C ARG A 138 -9.53 -4.66 3.56
N HIS A 139 -9.33 -4.68 4.87
CA HIS A 139 -9.23 -3.46 5.68
C HIS A 139 -8.20 -2.51 5.08
N PHE A 140 -8.56 -1.22 5.02
CA PHE A 140 -7.74 -0.13 4.48
C PHE A 140 -7.44 -0.21 2.98
N SER A 141 -7.93 -1.21 2.24
CA SER A 141 -7.62 -1.35 0.81
C SER A 141 -8.12 -0.16 -0.03
N CYS A 142 -9.33 0.33 0.26
CA CYS A 142 -9.90 1.50 -0.41
C CYS A 142 -9.20 2.81 0.00
N GLU A 143 -8.91 2.96 1.29
CA GLU A 143 -8.23 4.13 1.85
C GLU A 143 -6.80 4.24 1.30
N PHE A 144 -6.07 3.12 1.27
CA PHE A 144 -4.73 3.07 0.69
C PHE A 144 -4.74 3.29 -0.82
N SER A 145 -5.74 2.80 -1.57
CA SER A 145 -5.79 3.09 -3.01
C SER A 145 -5.96 4.58 -3.29
N LYS A 146 -6.79 5.26 -2.49
CA LYS A 146 -6.96 6.72 -2.56
C LYS A 146 -5.69 7.47 -2.13
N LEU A 147 -5.00 6.98 -1.10
CA LEU A 147 -3.73 7.55 -0.63
C LEU A 147 -2.63 7.45 -1.71
N VAL A 148 -2.53 6.30 -2.39
CA VAL A 148 -1.64 6.13 -3.55
C VAL A 148 -1.97 7.13 -4.65
N ALA A 149 -3.26 7.30 -4.96
CA ALA A 149 -3.71 8.20 -6.01
C ALA A 149 -3.38 9.66 -5.71
N MET A 150 -3.74 10.15 -4.52
CA MET A 150 -3.40 11.50 -4.07
C MET A 150 -1.88 11.74 -4.13
N ALA A 151 -1.06 10.81 -3.64
CA ALA A 151 0.39 10.98 -3.67
C ALA A 151 0.95 11.03 -5.09
N TRP A 152 0.45 10.17 -5.99
CA TRP A 152 0.85 10.17 -7.40
C TRP A 152 0.51 11.49 -8.10
N GLN A 153 -0.68 12.02 -7.84
CA GLN A 153 -1.14 13.29 -8.39
C GLN A 153 -0.35 14.49 -7.84
N LYS A 154 -0.05 14.53 -6.53
CA LYS A 154 0.81 15.56 -5.93
C LYS A 154 2.22 15.63 -6.53
N MET A 155 2.72 14.51 -7.04
CA MET A 155 4.03 14.47 -7.71
C MET A 155 3.95 14.87 -9.19
N GLY A 156 2.75 15.16 -9.72
CA GLY A 156 2.50 15.59 -11.10
C GLY A 156 2.05 14.46 -12.04
N GLY A 157 1.78 13.27 -11.52
CA GLY A 157 1.30 12.15 -12.31
C GLY A 157 -0.21 12.19 -12.58
N PHE A 158 -0.65 11.46 -13.59
CA PHE A 158 -2.05 11.18 -13.85
C PHE A 158 -2.41 9.81 -13.27
N VAL A 159 -3.50 9.72 -12.52
CA VAL A 159 -3.90 8.47 -11.87
C VAL A 159 -5.36 8.15 -12.12
N MET A 160 -5.61 6.88 -12.39
CA MET A 160 -6.93 6.29 -12.54
C MET A 160 -7.14 5.25 -11.44
N ILE A 161 -8.30 5.24 -10.81
CA ILE A 161 -8.67 4.22 -9.82
C ILE A 161 -10.02 3.60 -10.17
N PHE A 162 -10.25 2.37 -9.75
CA PHE A 162 -11.58 1.77 -9.85
C PHE A 162 -12.54 2.32 -8.79
N ASP A 163 -13.84 2.30 -9.10
CA ASP A 163 -14.93 2.73 -8.20
C ASP A 163 -15.20 1.74 -7.04
N GLY A 164 -14.45 0.64 -7.00
CA GLY A 164 -14.49 -0.37 -5.95
C GLY A 164 -13.49 -1.48 -6.20
N PRO A 165 -13.63 -2.61 -5.49
CA PRO A 165 -12.71 -3.73 -5.61
C PRO A 165 -12.65 -4.25 -7.05
N ARG A 166 -11.45 -4.54 -7.54
CA ARG A 166 -11.22 -5.19 -8.83
C ARG A 166 -10.07 -6.18 -8.75
N SER A 167 -10.14 -7.19 -9.62
CA SER A 167 -9.18 -8.29 -9.61
C SER A 167 -7.81 -7.85 -10.15
N THR A 168 -6.74 -8.47 -9.66
CA THR A 168 -5.39 -8.30 -10.21
C THR A 168 -5.31 -8.46 -11.74
N PRO A 169 -5.92 -9.49 -12.39
CA PRO A 169 -5.86 -9.61 -13.84
C PRO A 169 -6.62 -8.49 -14.57
N GLN A 170 -7.67 -7.94 -13.99
CA GLN A 170 -8.34 -6.77 -14.56
C GLN A 170 -7.47 -5.53 -14.50
N LEU A 171 -6.75 -5.30 -13.39
CA LEU A 171 -5.73 -4.24 -13.35
C LEU A 171 -4.67 -4.47 -14.43
N SER A 172 -4.10 -5.67 -14.53
CA SER A 172 -3.11 -6.03 -15.56
C SER A 172 -3.59 -5.68 -16.98
N PHE A 173 -4.84 -6.00 -17.31
CA PHE A 173 -5.46 -5.64 -18.59
C PHE A 173 -5.58 -4.13 -18.76
N THR A 174 -6.15 -3.46 -17.76
CA THR A 174 -6.47 -2.02 -17.78
C THR A 174 -5.21 -1.17 -17.93
N LEU A 175 -4.07 -1.61 -17.37
CA LEU A 175 -2.79 -0.91 -17.56
C LEU A 175 -2.45 -0.77 -19.05
N ARG A 176 -2.57 -1.87 -19.80
CA ARG A 176 -2.27 -1.88 -21.23
C ARG A 176 -3.31 -1.09 -22.02
N ASP A 177 -4.58 -1.31 -21.72
CA ASP A 177 -5.71 -0.66 -22.40
C ASP A 177 -5.70 0.87 -22.23
N ARG A 178 -5.34 1.35 -21.03
CA ARG A 178 -5.24 2.78 -20.70
C ARG A 178 -3.84 3.36 -20.95
N TYR A 179 -2.94 2.58 -21.56
CA TYR A 179 -1.53 2.90 -21.79
C TYR A 179 -0.83 3.48 -20.54
N ALA A 180 -1.16 2.95 -19.36
CA ALA A 180 -0.55 3.38 -18.12
C ALA A 180 0.92 2.93 -18.04
N HIS A 181 1.74 3.75 -17.39
CA HIS A 181 3.17 3.49 -17.24
C HIS A 181 3.48 2.58 -16.05
N ALA A 182 2.57 2.53 -15.08
CA ALA A 182 2.62 1.62 -13.94
C ALA A 182 1.23 1.30 -13.42
N GLY A 183 1.16 0.31 -12.53
CA GLY A 183 -0.03 0.06 -11.74
C GLY A 183 0.28 -0.37 -10.33
N VAL A 184 -0.73 -0.24 -9.46
CA VAL A 184 -0.66 -0.69 -8.07
C VAL A 184 -1.90 -1.51 -7.75
N VAL A 185 -1.71 -2.67 -7.13
CA VAL A 185 -2.80 -3.40 -6.47
C VAL A 185 -2.56 -3.37 -4.97
N ILE A 186 -3.53 -2.82 -4.23
CA ILE A 186 -3.56 -2.94 -2.78
C ILE A 186 -4.20 -4.29 -2.40
N THR A 187 -3.34 -5.24 -2.02
CA THR A 187 -3.76 -6.60 -1.65
C THR A 187 -2.62 -7.38 -0.99
N ALA A 188 -2.96 -8.16 0.04
CA ALA A 188 -2.11 -9.24 0.55
C ALA A 188 -2.51 -10.63 0.01
N SER A 189 -3.26 -10.70 -1.10
CA SER A 189 -3.71 -11.94 -1.73
C SER A 189 -4.54 -12.81 -0.77
N HIS A 190 -3.98 -13.90 -0.24
CA HIS A 190 -4.67 -14.87 0.63
C HIS A 190 -4.21 -14.78 2.09
N ASN A 191 -3.39 -13.78 2.44
CA ASN A 191 -2.98 -13.55 3.83
C ASN A 191 -4.19 -13.32 4.76
N PRO A 192 -4.03 -13.49 6.09
CA PRO A 192 -5.08 -13.17 7.06
C PRO A 192 -5.66 -11.76 6.93
N PHE A 193 -6.88 -11.54 7.44
CA PHE A 193 -7.62 -10.28 7.29
C PHE A 193 -6.89 -9.03 7.84
N HIS A 194 -6.04 -9.22 8.85
CA HIS A 194 -5.27 -8.13 9.48
C HIS A 194 -4.02 -7.73 8.69
N ASP A 195 -3.70 -8.44 7.61
CA ASP A 195 -2.63 -8.09 6.68
C ASP A 195 -3.19 -7.40 5.43
N ASN A 196 -2.41 -6.46 4.90
CA ASN A 196 -2.62 -5.92 3.57
C ASN A 196 -1.28 -5.84 2.81
N GLY A 197 -1.28 -5.37 1.57
CA GLY A 197 -0.07 -5.27 0.78
C GLY A 197 -0.14 -4.24 -0.34
N PHE A 198 1.03 -3.93 -0.89
CA PHE A 198 1.22 -3.04 -2.02
C PHE A 198 1.99 -3.80 -3.09
N LYS A 199 1.38 -4.02 -4.26
CA LYS A 199 2.03 -4.68 -5.41
C LYS A 199 2.11 -3.72 -6.57
N ALA A 200 3.31 -3.52 -7.11
CA ALA A 200 3.52 -2.64 -8.26
C ALA A 200 3.67 -3.44 -9.56
N TYR A 201 3.17 -2.85 -10.64
CA TYR A 201 3.07 -3.40 -11.98
C TYR A 201 3.68 -2.44 -12.99
N PHE A 202 4.21 -2.97 -14.09
CA PHE A 202 4.80 -2.20 -15.17
C PHE A 202 3.85 -2.05 -16.35
N ASN A 203 4.23 -1.26 -17.36
CA ASN A 203 3.39 -0.90 -18.51
C ASN A 203 2.91 -2.09 -19.38
N ASP A 204 3.57 -3.24 -19.29
CA ASP A 204 3.16 -4.50 -19.92
C ASP A 204 1.99 -5.19 -19.18
N GLY A 205 1.55 -4.63 -18.05
CA GLY A 205 0.54 -5.21 -17.17
C GLY A 205 1.09 -6.34 -16.30
N GLY A 206 2.38 -6.64 -16.37
CA GLY A 206 3.07 -7.59 -15.52
C GLY A 206 3.40 -6.98 -14.16
N GLN A 207 3.48 -7.84 -13.14
CA GLN A 207 4.05 -7.41 -11.86
C GLN A 207 5.52 -7.03 -12.07
N LEU A 208 6.02 -6.02 -11.34
CA LEU A 208 7.43 -5.63 -11.41
C LEU A 208 8.35 -6.82 -11.11
N VAL A 209 9.27 -7.08 -12.04
CA VAL A 209 10.36 -8.05 -11.91
C VAL A 209 11.70 -7.35 -12.10
N PRO A 210 12.83 -7.96 -11.74
CA PRO A 210 14.14 -7.44 -12.11
C PRO A 210 14.25 -7.19 -13.63
N PRO A 211 14.93 -6.12 -14.07
CA PRO A 211 15.68 -5.16 -13.25
C PRO A 211 14.83 -4.04 -12.64
N HIS A 212 13.58 -3.85 -13.10
CA HIS A 212 12.73 -2.72 -12.70
C HIS A 212 12.38 -2.74 -11.20
N ALA A 213 12.06 -3.93 -10.66
CA ALA A 213 11.76 -4.10 -9.25
C ALA A 213 12.93 -3.66 -8.35
N GLU A 214 14.17 -4.03 -8.71
CA GLU A 214 15.37 -3.70 -7.93
C GLU A 214 15.58 -2.18 -7.88
N LYS A 215 15.33 -1.48 -8.98
CA LYS A 215 15.42 -0.02 -9.04
C LYS A 215 14.37 0.69 -8.18
N VAL A 216 13.13 0.18 -8.14
CA VAL A 216 12.12 0.70 -7.21
C VAL A 216 12.55 0.47 -5.76
N VAL A 217 13.14 -0.69 -5.43
CA VAL A 217 13.66 -0.96 -4.08
C VAL A 217 14.82 -0.03 -3.72
N GLU A 218 15.72 0.26 -4.67
CA GLU A 218 16.79 1.26 -4.49
C GLU A 218 16.21 2.65 -4.19
N CYS A 219 15.17 3.08 -4.92
CA CYS A 219 14.46 4.33 -4.65
C CYS A 219 13.79 4.31 -3.27
N PHE A 220 13.11 3.22 -2.91
CA PHE A 220 12.42 3.09 -1.62
C PHE A 220 13.36 3.29 -0.43
N LYS A 221 14.54 2.67 -0.48
CA LYS A 221 15.56 2.80 0.58
C LYS A 221 16.10 4.22 0.74
N LYS A 222 16.07 5.04 -0.32
CA LYS A 222 16.58 6.41 -0.32
C LYS A 222 15.57 7.46 0.15
N ILE A 223 14.28 7.12 0.19
CA ILE A 223 13.25 8.07 0.61
C ILE A 223 13.27 8.21 2.12
N ASP A 224 13.43 9.45 2.58
CA ASP A 224 13.25 9.84 3.97
C ASP A 224 11.74 10.00 4.27
N CYS A 225 11.32 9.52 5.44
CA CYS A 225 9.95 9.65 5.91
C CYS A 225 9.54 11.14 6.03
N GLU A 226 10.43 12.03 6.45
CA GLU A 226 10.11 13.46 6.60
C GLU A 226 9.62 14.13 5.29
N GLU A 227 10.03 13.59 4.13
CA GLU A 227 9.61 14.09 2.83
C GLU A 227 8.15 13.76 2.49
N ILE A 228 7.55 12.79 3.18
CA ILE A 228 6.19 12.27 2.89
C ILE A 228 5.21 12.48 4.04
N LEU A 229 5.67 12.73 5.27
CA LEU A 229 4.80 12.93 6.43
C LEU A 229 3.81 14.08 6.25
N GLY A 230 4.23 15.16 5.57
CA GLY A 230 3.35 16.30 5.27
C GLY A 230 2.17 15.95 4.35
N TRP A 231 2.16 14.77 3.71
CA TRP A 231 1.05 14.32 2.87
C TRP A 231 0.00 13.53 3.67
N LEU A 232 0.29 13.08 4.89
CA LEU A 232 -0.65 12.33 5.72
C LEU A 232 -1.87 13.15 6.13
N GLU A 233 -1.70 14.46 6.28
CA GLU A 233 -2.77 15.40 6.66
C GLU A 233 -3.39 16.10 5.43
N SER A 234 -2.92 15.78 4.22
CA SER A 234 -3.50 16.36 3.01
C SER A 234 -4.91 15.80 2.80
N PRO A 235 -5.92 16.67 2.57
CA PRO A 235 -7.22 16.18 2.13
C PRO A 235 -7.05 15.47 0.80
N ILE A 236 -7.84 14.41 0.61
CA ILE A 236 -7.97 13.72 -0.66
C ILE A 236 -9.20 14.34 -1.33
N GLU A 237 -8.97 15.12 -2.38
CA GLU A 237 -10.03 15.78 -3.15
C GLU A 237 -10.53 14.84 -4.25
N GLU A 238 -11.79 14.96 -4.66
CA GLU A 238 -12.35 14.10 -5.72
C GLU A 238 -11.67 14.32 -7.09
N ASP A 239 -11.07 15.50 -7.30
CA ASP A 239 -10.31 15.84 -8.51
C ASP A 239 -8.86 15.29 -8.49
N ASP A 240 -8.43 14.62 -7.41
CA ASP A 240 -7.08 14.05 -7.30
C ASP A 240 -6.88 12.81 -8.19
N TYR A 241 -7.97 12.21 -8.68
CA TYR A 241 -7.93 11.00 -9.51
C TYR A 241 -9.14 10.86 -10.41
N VAL A 242 -9.00 10.07 -11.47
CA VAL A 242 -10.11 9.75 -12.37
C VAL A 242 -10.64 8.37 -12.02
N PHE A 243 -11.95 8.26 -11.79
CA PHE A 243 -12.59 6.96 -11.73
C PHE A 243 -12.61 6.31 -13.12
N LEU A 244 -12.10 5.08 -13.19
CA LEU A 244 -12.38 4.17 -14.29
C LEU A 244 -13.88 3.91 -14.33
N LYS A 245 -14.42 3.83 -15.54
CA LYS A 245 -15.84 3.79 -15.81
C LYS A 245 -16.27 2.38 -16.17
N LYS A 246 -17.59 2.21 -16.32
CA LYS A 246 -18.19 0.96 -16.76
C LYS A 246 -17.62 0.46 -18.10
N GLU A 247 -17.21 1.36 -18.98
CA GLU A 247 -16.60 0.98 -20.26
C GLU A 247 -15.28 0.23 -20.07
N ASP A 248 -14.50 0.55 -19.04
CA ASP A 248 -13.25 -0.14 -18.71
C ASP A 248 -13.52 -1.57 -18.21
N ASP A 249 -14.60 -1.78 -17.46
CA ASP A 249 -15.06 -3.12 -17.04
C ASP A 249 -15.55 -3.96 -18.24
N LEU A 250 -16.28 -3.32 -19.16
CA LEU A 250 -16.78 -3.98 -20.37
C LEU A 250 -15.65 -4.38 -21.31
N ALA A 251 -14.62 -3.54 -21.45
CA ALA A 251 -13.44 -3.85 -22.26
C ALA A 251 -12.71 -5.09 -21.73
N TYR A 252 -12.53 -5.21 -20.41
CA TYR A 252 -11.95 -6.40 -19.80
C TYR A 252 -12.84 -7.65 -20.00
N THR A 253 -14.15 -7.49 -19.85
CA THR A 253 -15.11 -8.59 -20.04
C THR A 253 -15.09 -9.10 -21.49
N ALA A 254 -15.08 -8.21 -22.48
CA ALA A 254 -14.96 -8.58 -23.88
C ALA A 254 -13.66 -9.34 -24.16
N ALA A 255 -12.54 -8.89 -23.59
CA ALA A 255 -11.26 -9.60 -23.72
C ALA A 255 -11.29 -11.00 -23.08
N LEU A 256 -12.06 -11.21 -22.00
CA LEU A 256 -12.28 -12.52 -21.40
C LEU A 256 -13.15 -13.43 -22.29
N GLU A 257 -14.20 -12.89 -22.90
CA GLU A 257 -15.07 -13.61 -23.84
C GLU A 257 -14.29 -14.11 -25.06
N ASP A 258 -13.41 -13.26 -25.62
CA ASP A 258 -12.52 -13.62 -26.73
C ASP A 258 -11.45 -14.66 -26.33
N ALA A 259 -11.09 -14.73 -25.05
CA ALA A 259 -10.13 -15.69 -24.53
C ALA A 259 -10.73 -17.07 -24.21
N VAL A 260 -12.05 -17.25 -24.37
CA VAL A 260 -12.71 -18.52 -24.09
C VAL A 260 -12.22 -19.60 -25.06
N LEU A 261 -11.63 -20.66 -24.50
CA LEU A 261 -11.23 -21.84 -25.27
C LEU A 261 -12.45 -22.67 -25.65
N ALA A 262 -12.57 -23.01 -26.94
CA ALA A 262 -13.64 -23.85 -27.50
C ALA A 262 -15.06 -23.39 -27.11
N PRO A 263 -15.48 -22.17 -27.52
CA PRO A 263 -16.78 -21.62 -27.14
C PRO A 263 -17.96 -22.48 -27.62
N ASP A 264 -17.83 -23.16 -28.76
CA ASP A 264 -18.88 -24.04 -29.29
C ASP A 264 -19.07 -25.28 -28.41
N LEU A 265 -18.00 -25.85 -27.87
CA LEU A 265 -18.10 -26.99 -26.95
C LEU A 265 -18.83 -26.62 -25.66
N LEU A 266 -18.57 -25.43 -25.11
CA LEU A 266 -19.27 -24.90 -23.93
C LEU A 266 -20.74 -24.62 -24.20
N LYS A 267 -21.09 -24.16 -25.41
CA LYS A 267 -22.48 -23.96 -25.84
C LYS A 267 -23.22 -25.29 -25.97
N GLU A 268 -22.57 -26.30 -26.55
CA GLU A 268 -23.14 -27.65 -26.71
C GLU A 268 -23.27 -28.38 -25.37
N ASN A 269 -22.37 -28.13 -24.42
CA ASN A 269 -22.31 -28.79 -23.12
C ASN A 269 -22.28 -27.77 -21.96
N PRO A 270 -23.39 -27.05 -21.70
CA PRO A 270 -23.41 -25.95 -20.74
C PRO A 270 -23.18 -26.45 -19.30
N PRO A 271 -22.09 -26.05 -18.62
CA PRO A 271 -21.81 -26.50 -17.27
C PRO A 271 -22.72 -25.80 -16.25
N ARG A 272 -23.05 -26.50 -15.15
CA ARG A 272 -23.67 -25.89 -13.97
C ARG A 272 -22.57 -25.30 -13.09
N ILE A 273 -22.39 -23.98 -13.14
CA ILE A 273 -21.33 -23.28 -12.42
C ILE A 273 -21.84 -22.77 -11.08
N VAL A 274 -21.06 -22.99 -10.01
CA VAL A 274 -21.25 -22.37 -8.69
C VAL A 274 -19.93 -21.69 -8.33
N PHE A 275 -19.99 -20.43 -7.92
CA PHE A 275 -18.86 -19.68 -7.39
C PHE A 275 -19.14 -19.30 -5.94
N SER A 276 -18.09 -19.23 -5.12
CA SER A 276 -18.12 -18.91 -3.68
C SER A 276 -17.25 -17.72 -3.36
#